data_AF-A0A0T6LV88-F1
#
_entry.id   AF-A0A0T6LV88-F1
#
_cell.length_a   1.000
_cell.length_b   1.000
_cell.length_c   1.000
_cell.angle_alpha   90.00
_cell.angle_beta   90.00
_cell.angle_gamma   90.00
#
_symmetry.space_group_name_H-M   'P 1'
#
loop_
_entity.id
_entity.type
_entity.pdbx_description
1 polymer ?
#
loop_
_entity_poly.entity_id
_entity_poly.type
_entity_poly.pdbx_seq_one_letter_code
_entity_poly.pdbx_strand_id
1 'polypeptide(L)'
;MLNVSGCGAGFWYLRAWKWLALVWVVDVALLTLAITQHASDHPVLWGSGYLVWLVVMVAVGWRRAGTPAHADQSPYADQSLHADRFPHGAPSVHADQPVHADPSAAPHSREPAPQSGAAGGGWRRWAPFVVAGGLGYCRSVPESELERAVEAHAAGDCPGAMGHYARAVRARYEFTLSGAFDDARYGTESCRVLMRARLAEQQDRYTDAIRGYDLYLARYDGESPPWGRAEEHAAATRLSYADALARRAAGGRSTGTAREDYQAAARAYLEIRSKHPGSAEAEQLDQRFDALYDAGTAAWTDGDRPCEVLDDLRALSGLRPSTDPLTGGIASRAVRSLPDATYACGRVHHADRRYCVAVEDFDKARELAGDVSPKTAARAVSALRGALYRCGLEHYRKDEYEEARTTLNRLVDDYPKGGTAERAADLLVDVDIAEARSGDTDSLTGPSPWTGAPAGTVTVELINESPESMQILYSGPETGRATVEACQECTSHNTDLVEIDGYEESCGTQDRPSITLKLEPGAYDVVIRAPSDDTVPPLSGTWHLASGTGYSDCYYITSTFGYGV
;
A
#
# COMPACT_ATOMS: atom_id res chain seq x y z
N MET A 1 -61.36 -10.60 48.90
CA MET A 1 -60.87 -9.86 47.72
C MET A 1 -59.54 -9.16 47.98
N LEU A 2 -59.42 -8.19 48.90
CA LEU A 2 -58.20 -7.38 49.06
C LEU A 2 -56.85 -8.13 49.26
N ASN A 3 -56.83 -9.38 49.73
CA ASN A 3 -55.59 -10.18 49.82
C ASN A 3 -55.16 -10.86 48.50
N VAL A 4 -55.95 -10.78 47.42
CA VAL A 4 -55.64 -11.45 46.14
C VAL A 4 -54.50 -10.75 45.38
N SER A 5 -54.17 -9.50 45.73
CA SER A 5 -53.07 -8.73 45.12
C SER A 5 -51.67 -9.10 45.64
N GLY A 6 -51.51 -10.20 46.39
CA GLY A 6 -50.25 -10.58 47.03
C GLY A 6 -49.91 -9.75 48.28
N CYS A 7 -49.84 -8.42 48.16
CA CYS A 7 -49.28 -7.47 49.14
C CYS A 7 -49.94 -7.41 50.55
N GLY A 8 -50.88 -8.31 50.89
CA GLY A 8 -51.50 -8.37 52.21
C GLY A 8 -52.48 -7.24 52.54
N ALA A 9 -52.99 -6.50 51.54
CA ALA A 9 -53.76 -5.26 51.75
C ALA A 9 -55.05 -5.44 52.60
N GLY A 10 -55.64 -6.65 52.64
CA GLY A 10 -56.74 -6.97 53.56
C GLY A 10 -56.30 -7.09 55.02
N PHE A 11 -55.07 -7.53 55.30
CA PHE A 11 -54.50 -7.48 56.66
C PHE A 11 -54.16 -6.05 57.09
N TRP A 12 -53.75 -5.18 56.16
CA TRP A 12 -53.58 -3.75 56.41
C TRP A 12 -54.92 -3.08 56.76
N TYR A 13 -55.97 -3.32 55.96
CA TYR A 13 -57.33 -2.82 56.22
C TYR A 13 -57.87 -3.27 57.59
N LEU A 14 -57.65 -4.54 57.96
CA LEU A 14 -58.03 -5.08 59.28
C LEU A 14 -57.07 -4.66 60.43
N ARG A 15 -56.11 -3.76 60.19
CA ARG A 15 -55.04 -3.35 61.14
C ARG A 15 -54.30 -4.53 61.78
N ALA A 16 -54.24 -5.66 61.09
CA ALA A 16 -53.64 -6.91 61.55
C ALA A 16 -52.11 -6.93 61.33
N TRP A 17 -51.40 -5.93 61.84
CA TRP A 17 -50.00 -5.63 61.52
C TRP A 17 -49.04 -6.83 61.62
N LYS A 18 -49.18 -7.69 62.63
CA LYS A 18 -48.37 -8.91 62.78
C LYS A 18 -48.52 -9.89 61.61
N TRP A 19 -49.68 -9.91 60.95
CA TRP A 19 -49.95 -10.77 59.79
C TRP A 19 -49.54 -10.12 58.47
N LEU A 20 -49.63 -8.79 58.38
CA LEU A 20 -49.02 -8.06 57.25
C LEU A 20 -47.50 -8.28 57.21
N ALA A 21 -46.83 -8.16 58.36
CA ALA A 21 -45.40 -8.43 58.48
C ALA A 21 -45.04 -9.89 58.16
N LEU A 22 -45.83 -10.87 58.65
CA LEU A 22 -45.63 -12.28 58.30
C LEU A 22 -45.73 -12.52 56.78
N VAL A 23 -46.73 -11.92 56.13
CA VAL A 23 -46.90 -12.03 54.68
C VAL A 23 -45.67 -11.51 53.93
N TRP A 24 -45.22 -10.31 54.27
CA TRP A 24 -44.07 -9.68 53.62
C TRP A 24 -42.77 -10.49 53.82
N VAL A 25 -42.57 -11.09 55.00
CA VAL A 25 -41.42 -11.98 55.25
C VAL A 25 -41.47 -13.24 54.38
N VAL A 26 -42.66 -13.85 54.21
CA VAL A 26 -42.82 -15.04 53.36
C VAL A 26 -42.69 -14.71 51.88
N ASP A 27 -43.24 -13.58 51.42
CA ASP A 27 -43.08 -13.12 50.03
C ASP A 27 -41.61 -12.85 49.69
N VAL A 28 -40.87 -12.14 50.58
CA VAL A 28 -39.43 -11.90 50.41
C VAL A 28 -38.63 -13.21 50.42
N ALA A 29 -38.98 -14.17 51.29
CA ALA A 29 -38.33 -15.47 51.34
C ALA A 29 -38.57 -16.29 50.05
N LEU A 30 -39.81 -16.31 49.55
CA LEU A 30 -40.17 -16.98 48.30
C LEU A 30 -39.47 -16.36 47.08
N LEU A 31 -39.43 -15.02 47.00
CA LEU A 31 -38.72 -14.31 45.93
C LEU A 31 -37.21 -14.59 45.97
N THR A 32 -36.60 -14.55 47.16
CA THR A 32 -35.16 -14.85 47.33
C THR A 32 -34.84 -16.29 46.93
N LEU A 33 -35.69 -17.24 47.31
CA LEU A 33 -35.51 -18.65 46.97
C LEU A 33 -35.73 -18.92 45.46
N ALA A 34 -36.71 -18.25 44.84
CA ALA A 34 -36.96 -18.33 43.40
C ALA A 34 -35.82 -17.74 42.55
N ILE A 35 -35.20 -16.64 42.99
CA ILE A 35 -34.04 -16.03 42.34
C ILE A 35 -32.82 -16.96 42.47
N THR A 36 -32.52 -17.44 43.68
CA THR A 36 -31.35 -18.31 43.91
C THR A 36 -31.46 -19.67 43.21
N GLN A 37 -32.67 -20.22 43.09
CA GLN A 37 -32.91 -21.52 42.43
C GLN A 37 -33.41 -21.40 40.98
N HIS A 38 -33.11 -20.30 40.28
CA HIS A 38 -33.32 -20.16 38.83
C HIS A 38 -34.75 -20.55 38.39
N ALA A 39 -35.76 -19.87 38.96
CA ALA A 39 -37.18 -20.21 38.79
C ALA A 39 -37.70 -20.22 37.33
N SER A 40 -36.92 -19.69 36.38
CA SER A 40 -37.09 -19.86 34.92
C SER A 40 -37.23 -21.32 34.50
N ASP A 41 -36.49 -22.21 35.17
CA ASP A 41 -36.25 -23.57 34.72
C ASP A 41 -37.37 -24.52 35.18
N HIS A 42 -38.07 -24.15 36.26
CA HIS A 42 -39.15 -24.92 36.87
C HIS A 42 -40.42 -24.06 37.11
N PRO A 43 -40.98 -23.41 36.08
CA PRO A 43 -42.03 -22.39 36.25
C PRO A 43 -43.34 -22.97 36.80
N VAL A 44 -43.63 -24.25 36.55
CA VAL A 44 -44.81 -24.95 37.10
C VAL A 44 -44.68 -25.16 38.62
N LEU A 45 -43.48 -25.44 39.11
CA LEU A 45 -43.21 -25.62 40.55
C LEU A 45 -43.43 -24.30 41.29
N TRP A 46 -42.77 -23.23 40.84
CA TRP A 46 -42.83 -21.91 41.47
C TRP A 46 -44.22 -21.27 41.33
N GLY A 47 -44.85 -21.37 40.16
CA GLY A 47 -46.21 -20.87 39.94
C GLY A 47 -47.26 -21.58 40.81
N SER A 48 -47.17 -22.90 40.98
CA SER A 48 -48.09 -23.65 41.85
C SER A 48 -47.83 -23.37 43.34
N GLY A 49 -46.56 -23.26 43.76
CA GLY A 49 -46.20 -22.87 45.13
C GLY A 49 -46.76 -21.49 45.51
N TYR A 50 -46.60 -20.49 44.65
CA TYR A 50 -47.15 -19.15 44.88
C TYR A 50 -48.69 -19.12 44.86
N LEU A 51 -49.33 -19.92 44.00
CA LEU A 51 -50.78 -20.07 43.98
C LEU A 51 -51.32 -20.64 45.31
N VAL A 52 -50.67 -21.67 45.87
CA VAL A 52 -51.03 -22.23 47.18
C VAL A 52 -50.87 -21.18 48.29
N TRP A 53 -49.80 -20.39 48.26
CA TRP A 53 -49.56 -19.31 49.21
C TRP A 53 -50.66 -18.22 49.16
N LEU A 54 -51.05 -17.77 47.95
CA LEU A 54 -52.19 -16.86 47.77
C LEU A 54 -53.50 -17.42 48.35
N VAL A 55 -53.79 -18.72 48.14
CA VAL A 55 -54.98 -19.38 48.71
C VAL A 55 -54.93 -19.40 50.24
N VAL A 56 -53.76 -19.65 50.85
CA VAL A 56 -53.57 -19.57 52.31
C VAL A 56 -53.83 -18.15 52.82
N MET A 57 -53.29 -17.11 52.16
CA MET A 57 -53.52 -15.72 52.55
C MET A 57 -54.99 -15.29 52.47
N VAL A 58 -55.73 -15.77 51.48
CA VAL A 58 -57.18 -15.53 51.35
C VAL A 58 -57.95 -16.27 52.45
N ALA A 59 -57.63 -17.54 52.73
CA ALA A 59 -58.29 -18.33 53.76
C ALA A 59 -58.06 -17.77 55.18
N VAL A 60 -56.83 -17.35 55.50
CA VAL A 60 -56.47 -16.74 56.79
C VAL A 60 -57.12 -15.36 56.97
N GLY A 61 -57.22 -14.58 55.89
CA GLY A 61 -57.97 -13.31 55.89
C GLY A 61 -59.46 -13.51 56.12
N TRP A 62 -60.06 -14.48 55.41
CA TRP A 62 -61.51 -14.75 55.51
C TRP A 62 -61.92 -15.25 56.91
N ARG A 63 -61.15 -16.16 57.52
CA ARG A 63 -61.41 -16.62 58.90
C ARG A 63 -61.40 -15.50 59.94
N ARG A 64 -60.63 -14.42 59.73
CA ARG A 64 -60.57 -13.26 60.65
C ARG A 64 -61.68 -12.23 60.44
N ALA A 65 -62.36 -12.24 59.29
CA ALA A 65 -63.52 -11.39 59.06
C ALA A 65 -64.83 -11.94 59.68
N GLY A 66 -64.80 -13.16 60.23
CA GLY A 66 -66.00 -13.89 60.67
C GLY A 66 -66.38 -13.77 62.16
N THR A 67 -65.65 -13.00 62.97
CA THR A 67 -65.94 -12.84 64.41
C THR A 67 -66.69 -11.53 64.69
N PRO A 68 -67.98 -11.55 65.06
CA PRO A 68 -68.73 -10.35 65.42
C PRO A 68 -68.38 -9.87 66.84
N ALA A 69 -68.48 -8.56 67.06
CA ALA A 69 -68.50 -7.93 68.38
C ALA A 69 -69.89 -7.32 68.62
N HIS A 70 -70.38 -7.34 69.86
CA HIS A 70 -71.71 -6.84 70.23
C HIS A 70 -71.75 -5.31 70.42
N ALA A 71 -72.96 -4.75 70.27
CA ALA A 71 -73.36 -3.40 70.74
C ALA A 71 -73.36 -3.33 72.29
N ASP A 72 -73.65 -2.23 72.99
CA ASP A 72 -74.49 -1.04 72.71
C ASP A 72 -74.01 0.12 73.65
N GLN A 73 -74.34 1.42 73.57
CA GLN A 73 -75.66 2.08 73.64
C GLN A 73 -75.62 3.56 73.15
N SER A 74 -76.81 4.14 72.94
CA SER A 74 -77.13 5.57 72.70
C SER A 74 -77.34 6.35 74.05
N PRO A 75 -77.83 7.62 74.15
CA PRO A 75 -78.19 8.63 73.12
C PRO A 75 -77.73 10.09 73.44
N TYR A 76 -78.00 11.04 72.52
CA TYR A 76 -78.77 12.29 72.79
C TYR A 76 -79.15 12.97 71.45
N ALA A 77 -80.01 14.00 71.48
CA ALA A 77 -80.65 14.58 70.29
C ALA A 77 -80.49 16.11 70.17
N ASP A 78 -80.72 16.59 68.94
CA ASP A 78 -81.23 17.92 68.53
C ASP A 78 -80.51 19.20 69.00
N GLN A 79 -79.93 19.94 68.03
CA GLN A 79 -80.15 21.40 67.95
C GLN A 79 -79.87 21.96 66.54
N SER A 80 -80.29 23.21 66.31
CA SER A 80 -80.52 23.79 64.98
C SER A 80 -79.90 25.19 64.78
N LEU A 81 -80.01 25.68 63.53
CA LEU A 81 -79.92 27.08 63.09
C LEU A 81 -78.56 27.76 62.83
N HIS A 82 -78.64 28.78 61.97
CA HIS A 82 -77.65 29.73 61.45
C HIS A 82 -76.53 29.14 60.54
N ALA A 83 -76.27 29.56 59.29
CA ALA A 83 -76.54 30.74 58.43
C ALA A 83 -75.32 31.66 58.17
N ASP A 84 -75.19 32.10 56.91
CA ASP A 84 -74.26 33.08 56.32
C ASP A 84 -72.73 32.84 56.50
N ARG A 85 -71.92 32.80 55.44
CA ARG A 85 -71.54 34.01 54.67
C ARG A 85 -70.75 33.70 53.38
N PHE A 86 -71.32 34.05 52.22
CA PHE A 86 -70.62 34.37 50.95
C PHE A 86 -69.95 35.78 51.04
N PRO A 87 -69.33 36.42 50.00
CA PRO A 87 -69.06 36.01 48.60
C PRO A 87 -67.62 36.37 48.08
N HIS A 88 -67.45 36.25 46.75
CA HIS A 88 -66.43 36.88 45.88
C HIS A 88 -65.02 36.23 45.81
N GLY A 89 -64.35 36.20 44.65
CA GLY A 89 -64.74 36.73 43.33
C GLY A 89 -63.94 36.19 42.13
N ALA A 90 -64.47 36.42 40.94
CA ALA A 90 -63.88 36.15 39.60
C ALA A 90 -63.34 37.51 39.02
N PRO A 91 -63.13 37.77 37.69
CA PRO A 91 -63.37 36.96 36.47
C PRO A 91 -62.38 37.12 35.26
N SER A 92 -62.62 36.33 34.20
CA SER A 92 -62.53 36.59 32.73
C SER A 92 -61.45 37.49 32.06
N VAL A 93 -61.02 37.14 30.83
CA VAL A 93 -61.22 37.82 29.48
C VAL A 93 -60.10 37.30 28.52
N HIS A 94 -60.20 37.05 27.19
CA HIS A 94 -61.29 36.91 26.18
C HIS A 94 -60.91 35.79 25.14
N ALA A 95 -61.74 35.37 24.16
CA ALA A 95 -61.84 35.75 22.72
C ALA A 95 -60.52 35.74 21.88
N ASP A 96 -60.50 35.37 20.58
CA ASP A 96 -61.55 35.44 19.54
C ASP A 96 -61.68 34.21 18.59
N GLN A 97 -62.64 34.29 17.65
CA GLN A 97 -63.11 33.28 16.67
C GLN A 97 -63.25 33.96 15.26
N PRO A 98 -64.05 33.57 14.22
CA PRO A 98 -64.72 32.31 13.83
C PRO A 98 -64.70 31.98 12.29
N VAL A 99 -65.56 31.01 11.87
CA VAL A 99 -66.20 30.78 10.53
C VAL A 99 -65.44 30.11 9.37
N HIS A 100 -65.84 28.86 9.04
CA HIS A 100 -66.55 28.40 7.81
C HIS A 100 -66.82 26.87 8.00
N ALA A 101 -68.01 26.25 7.90
CA ALA A 101 -69.24 26.42 7.11
C ALA A 101 -69.09 25.94 5.63
N ASP A 102 -69.88 25.00 5.09
CA ASP A 102 -70.97 24.16 5.66
C ASP A 102 -71.11 22.76 4.91
N PRO A 103 -72.25 22.07 4.65
CA PRO A 103 -72.34 20.64 5.02
C PRO A 103 -72.80 19.66 3.90
N SER A 104 -73.00 18.39 4.26
CA SER A 104 -73.98 17.49 3.61
C SER A 104 -74.46 16.36 4.55
N ALA A 105 -75.76 16.31 4.82
CA ALA A 105 -76.46 15.14 5.37
C ALA A 105 -76.94 14.24 4.18
N ALA A 106 -77.59 13.08 4.31
CA ALA A 106 -78.43 12.46 5.35
C ALA A 106 -78.61 10.94 4.99
N PRO A 107 -79.59 10.16 5.51
CA PRO A 107 -80.40 10.30 6.73
C PRO A 107 -80.36 9.03 7.63
N HIS A 108 -81.16 9.02 8.70
CA HIS A 108 -81.29 7.91 9.66
C HIS A 108 -82.05 6.68 9.13
N SER A 109 -81.72 5.52 9.68
CA SER A 109 -82.69 4.47 10.04
C SER A 109 -82.64 4.22 11.56
N ARG A 110 -83.76 3.84 12.18
CA ARG A 110 -83.90 3.65 13.64
C ARG A 110 -84.14 2.19 14.01
N GLU A 111 -83.94 1.90 15.30
CA GLU A 111 -84.45 0.75 16.07
C GLU A 111 -83.86 -0.65 15.77
N PRO A 112 -83.97 -1.61 16.72
CA PRO A 112 -84.38 -1.50 18.12
C PRO A 112 -83.23 -1.81 19.12
N ALA A 113 -83.44 -1.54 20.41
CA ALA A 113 -82.48 -1.86 21.46
C ALA A 113 -82.49 -3.37 21.83
N PRO A 114 -81.33 -4.02 22.04
CA PRO A 114 -81.26 -5.38 22.57
C PRO A 114 -81.66 -5.39 24.06
N GLN A 115 -82.56 -6.29 24.42
CA GLN A 115 -83.08 -6.39 25.79
C GLN A 115 -82.04 -6.97 26.76
N SER A 116 -81.96 -6.40 27.97
CA SER A 116 -81.03 -6.85 29.02
C SER A 116 -81.51 -8.15 29.70
N GLY A 117 -81.35 -9.28 29.00
CA GLY A 117 -81.68 -10.61 29.52
C GLY A 117 -80.74 -11.05 30.65
N ALA A 118 -81.26 -11.11 31.88
CA ALA A 118 -80.51 -11.52 33.07
C ALA A 118 -80.27 -13.04 33.13
N ALA A 119 -79.26 -13.52 32.39
CA ALA A 119 -78.86 -14.94 32.36
C ALA A 119 -77.84 -15.26 33.48
N GLY A 120 -78.32 -15.64 34.66
CA GLY A 120 -77.48 -16.14 35.76
C GLY A 120 -76.93 -17.54 35.51
N GLY A 121 -75.66 -17.77 35.84
CA GLY A 121 -75.08 -19.12 36.00
C GLY A 121 -74.64 -19.84 34.72
N GLY A 122 -73.47 -19.50 34.17
CA GLY A 122 -72.87 -20.25 33.04
C GLY A 122 -71.34 -20.13 32.86
N TRP A 123 -70.77 -18.95 33.12
CA TRP A 123 -69.36 -18.64 32.83
C TRP A 123 -68.32 -19.57 33.49
N ARG A 124 -68.66 -20.20 34.62
CA ARG A 124 -67.81 -21.15 35.36
C ARG A 124 -67.35 -22.38 34.56
N ARG A 125 -68.04 -22.76 33.46
CA ARG A 125 -67.60 -23.87 32.58
C ARG A 125 -66.64 -23.44 31.46
N TRP A 126 -66.64 -22.17 31.07
CA TRP A 126 -65.85 -21.66 29.94
C TRP A 126 -64.59 -20.88 30.36
N ALA A 127 -64.51 -20.44 31.62
CA ALA A 127 -63.33 -19.79 32.19
C ALA A 127 -61.97 -20.48 31.85
N PRO A 128 -61.78 -21.81 31.99
CA PRO A 128 -60.51 -22.43 31.61
C PRO A 128 -60.22 -22.36 30.10
N PHE A 129 -61.25 -22.45 29.25
CA PHE A 129 -61.08 -22.37 27.79
C PHE A 129 -60.76 -20.95 27.31
N VAL A 130 -61.35 -19.91 27.91
CA VAL A 130 -61.03 -18.51 27.58
C VAL A 130 -59.60 -18.16 28.01
N VAL A 131 -59.16 -18.64 29.18
CA VAL A 131 -57.77 -18.45 29.63
C VAL A 131 -56.78 -19.26 28.76
N ALA A 132 -57.04 -20.54 28.49
CA ALA A 132 -56.16 -21.37 27.67
C ALA A 132 -56.10 -20.89 26.20
N GLY A 133 -57.24 -20.55 25.60
CA GLY A 133 -57.31 -19.99 24.25
C GLY A 133 -56.65 -18.62 24.14
N GLY A 134 -56.82 -17.76 25.14
CA GLY A 134 -56.11 -16.49 25.25
C GLY A 134 -54.59 -16.67 25.33
N LEU A 135 -54.10 -17.57 26.18
CA LEU A 135 -52.65 -17.87 26.26
C LEU A 135 -52.10 -18.52 25.00
N GLY A 136 -52.87 -19.38 24.31
CA GLY A 136 -52.47 -19.99 23.04
C GLY A 136 -52.33 -18.93 21.94
N TYR A 137 -53.35 -18.10 21.75
CA TYR A 137 -53.35 -17.03 20.75
C TYR A 137 -52.27 -15.97 21.01
N CYS A 138 -52.04 -15.61 22.29
CA CYS A 138 -50.97 -14.69 22.67
C CYS A 138 -49.54 -15.25 22.49
N ARG A 139 -49.35 -16.58 22.35
CA ARG A 139 -48.05 -17.21 22.06
C ARG A 139 -47.80 -17.41 20.58
N SER A 140 -48.80 -17.88 19.83
CA SER A 140 -48.61 -18.26 18.42
C SER A 140 -48.43 -17.07 17.46
N VAL A 141 -49.00 -15.89 17.78
CA VAL A 141 -48.89 -14.73 16.87
C VAL A 141 -47.47 -14.17 16.80
N PRO A 142 -46.74 -13.90 17.92
CA PRO A 142 -45.43 -13.26 17.84
C PRO A 142 -44.31 -14.18 17.37
N GLU A 143 -44.36 -15.47 17.71
CA GLU A 143 -43.43 -16.50 17.21
C GLU A 143 -43.39 -16.45 15.67
N SER A 144 -44.56 -16.41 15.03
CA SER A 144 -44.67 -16.30 13.56
C SER A 144 -44.13 -15.00 12.95
N GLU A 145 -44.04 -13.89 13.70
CA GLU A 145 -43.40 -12.66 13.20
C GLU A 145 -41.87 -12.71 13.37
N LEU A 146 -41.35 -13.38 14.41
CA LEU A 146 -39.91 -13.61 14.55
C LEU A 146 -39.40 -14.60 13.49
N GLU A 147 -40.13 -15.69 13.23
CA GLU A 147 -39.85 -16.63 12.14
C GLU A 147 -39.75 -15.91 10.79
N ARG A 148 -40.77 -15.12 10.43
CA ARG A 148 -40.77 -14.31 9.19
C ARG A 148 -39.70 -13.23 9.16
N ALA A 149 -39.23 -12.73 10.32
CA ALA A 149 -38.08 -11.83 10.38
C ALA A 149 -36.76 -12.56 10.07
N VAL A 150 -36.57 -13.76 10.62
CA VAL A 150 -35.40 -14.60 10.36
C VAL A 150 -35.38 -15.10 8.91
N GLU A 151 -36.53 -15.50 8.36
CA GLU A 151 -36.69 -15.88 6.95
C GLU A 151 -36.32 -14.73 5.99
N ALA A 152 -36.85 -13.52 6.22
CA ALA A 152 -36.50 -12.35 5.42
C ALA A 152 -35.02 -11.96 5.57
N HIS A 153 -34.44 -12.09 6.78
CA HIS A 153 -33.02 -11.86 7.02
C HIS A 153 -32.16 -12.89 6.28
N ALA A 154 -32.55 -14.16 6.27
CA ALA A 154 -31.87 -15.21 5.52
C ALA A 154 -31.95 -15.04 3.99
N ALA A 155 -33.06 -14.52 3.49
CA ALA A 155 -33.19 -14.07 2.09
C ALA A 155 -32.35 -12.81 1.78
N GLY A 156 -31.80 -12.12 2.78
CA GLY A 156 -31.05 -10.87 2.63
C GLY A 156 -31.93 -9.63 2.47
N ASP A 157 -33.24 -9.74 2.69
CA ASP A 157 -34.19 -8.62 2.77
C ASP A 157 -34.16 -8.00 4.18
N CYS A 158 -33.07 -7.29 4.47
CA CYS A 158 -32.93 -6.52 5.71
C CYS A 158 -34.07 -5.49 5.92
N PRO A 159 -34.58 -4.76 4.90
CA PRO A 159 -35.75 -3.91 5.06
C PRO A 159 -37.01 -4.64 5.54
N GLY A 160 -37.37 -5.76 4.92
CA GLY A 160 -38.51 -6.60 5.33
C GLY A 160 -38.30 -7.22 6.71
N ALA A 161 -37.12 -7.79 6.96
CA ALA A 161 -36.73 -8.38 8.24
C ALA A 161 -36.84 -7.38 9.40
N MET A 162 -36.30 -6.16 9.24
CA MET A 162 -36.45 -5.09 10.24
C MET A 162 -37.92 -4.71 10.47
N GLY A 163 -38.77 -4.78 9.45
CA GLY A 163 -40.22 -4.61 9.59
C GLY A 163 -40.89 -5.69 10.44
N HIS A 164 -40.48 -6.94 10.29
CA HIS A 164 -40.97 -8.07 11.10
C HIS A 164 -40.40 -8.07 12.52
N TYR A 165 -39.10 -7.86 12.71
CA TYR A 165 -38.49 -7.67 14.04
C TYR A 165 -39.17 -6.52 14.81
N ALA A 166 -39.46 -5.40 14.15
CA ALA A 166 -40.18 -4.28 14.76
C ALA A 166 -41.65 -4.58 15.10
N ARG A 167 -42.27 -5.62 14.51
CA ARG A 167 -43.59 -6.14 14.92
C ARG A 167 -43.46 -7.10 16.11
N ALA A 168 -42.49 -8.02 16.09
CA ALA A 168 -42.21 -8.93 17.20
C ALA A 168 -41.94 -8.14 18.51
N VAL A 169 -41.11 -7.09 18.45
CA VAL A 169 -40.81 -6.19 19.58
C VAL A 169 -42.05 -5.41 20.09
N ARG A 170 -43.10 -5.25 19.28
CA ARG A 170 -44.36 -4.56 19.68
C ARG A 170 -45.43 -5.50 20.22
N ALA A 171 -45.25 -6.82 20.13
CA ALA A 171 -46.05 -7.75 20.90
C ALA A 171 -45.77 -7.56 22.41
N ARG A 172 -46.74 -7.88 23.28
CA ARG A 172 -46.73 -7.50 24.71
C ARG A 172 -45.78 -8.34 25.58
N TYR A 173 -44.47 -8.32 25.28
CA TYR A 173 -43.43 -9.07 25.99
C TYR A 173 -42.96 -8.43 27.32
N GLU A 174 -43.49 -7.27 27.69
CA GLU A 174 -43.14 -6.50 28.90
C GLU A 174 -43.35 -7.28 30.23
N PHE A 175 -44.01 -8.45 30.20
CA PHE A 175 -44.24 -9.33 31.34
C PHE A 175 -43.76 -10.78 31.14
N THR A 176 -43.00 -11.07 30.08
CA THR A 176 -42.54 -12.44 29.74
C THR A 176 -41.06 -12.44 29.36
N LEU A 177 -40.25 -13.02 30.25
CA LEU A 177 -38.78 -13.10 30.17
C LEU A 177 -38.30 -14.11 29.10
N SER A 178 -38.53 -13.81 27.82
CA SER A 178 -38.13 -14.65 26.68
C SER A 178 -37.16 -13.94 25.75
N GLY A 179 -36.13 -14.65 25.28
CA GLY A 179 -35.07 -14.12 24.42
C GLY A 179 -35.54 -13.42 23.14
N ALA A 180 -36.71 -13.78 22.61
CA ALA A 180 -37.30 -13.25 21.37
C ALA A 180 -37.26 -11.72 21.20
N PHE A 181 -37.29 -10.96 22.30
CA PHE A 181 -37.18 -9.50 22.29
C PHE A 181 -35.73 -9.02 22.02
N ASP A 182 -34.75 -9.67 22.64
CA ASP A 182 -33.34 -9.40 22.42
C ASP A 182 -32.88 -10.00 21.08
N ASP A 183 -33.37 -11.17 20.68
CA ASP A 183 -33.18 -11.76 19.34
C ASP A 183 -33.63 -10.79 18.24
N ALA A 184 -34.82 -10.19 18.40
CA ALA A 184 -35.36 -9.24 17.43
C ALA A 184 -34.61 -7.90 17.41
N ARG A 185 -34.12 -7.42 18.56
CA ARG A 185 -33.24 -6.25 18.64
C ARG A 185 -31.89 -6.52 17.97
N TYR A 186 -31.27 -7.63 18.32
CA TYR A 186 -29.99 -8.08 17.79
C TYR A 186 -30.05 -8.28 16.27
N GLY A 187 -31.05 -9.01 15.78
CA GLY A 187 -31.33 -9.18 14.34
C GLY A 187 -31.57 -7.85 13.60
N THR A 188 -32.24 -6.89 14.25
CA THR A 188 -32.41 -5.53 13.73
C THR A 188 -31.08 -4.78 13.58
N GLU A 189 -30.18 -4.86 14.56
CA GLU A 189 -28.86 -4.23 14.45
C GLU A 189 -27.96 -4.95 13.43
N SER A 190 -28.00 -6.29 13.37
CA SER A 190 -27.27 -7.07 12.36
C SER A 190 -27.71 -6.71 10.94
N CYS A 191 -29.02 -6.57 10.70
CA CYS A 191 -29.55 -6.06 9.43
C CYS A 191 -29.00 -4.66 9.07
N ARG A 192 -28.84 -3.75 10.04
CA ARG A 192 -28.26 -2.42 9.81
C ARG A 192 -26.75 -2.46 9.55
N VAL A 193 -26.02 -3.41 10.13
CA VAL A 193 -24.59 -3.62 9.83
C VAL A 193 -24.46 -4.14 8.39
N LEU A 194 -25.22 -5.17 8.03
CA LEU A 194 -25.23 -5.76 6.69
C LEU A 194 -25.60 -4.76 5.58
N MET A 195 -26.65 -3.96 5.78
CA MET A 195 -27.03 -2.92 4.82
C MET A 195 -25.94 -1.86 4.60
N ARG A 196 -25.15 -1.52 5.64
CA ARG A 196 -23.99 -0.61 5.48
C ARG A 196 -22.83 -1.28 4.74
N ALA A 197 -22.58 -2.57 4.99
CA ALA A 197 -21.54 -3.34 4.29
C ALA A 197 -21.83 -3.38 2.77
N ARG A 198 -23.05 -3.78 2.40
CA ARG A 198 -23.52 -3.85 1.00
C ARG A 198 -23.51 -2.48 0.30
N LEU A 199 -23.86 -1.40 1.01
CA LEU A 199 -23.78 -0.05 0.46
C LEU A 199 -22.33 0.42 0.25
N ALA A 200 -21.40 0.04 1.13
CA ALA A 200 -19.98 0.36 0.95
C ALA A 200 -19.35 -0.45 -0.19
N GLU A 201 -19.73 -1.72 -0.35
CA GLU A 201 -19.36 -2.60 -1.47
C GLU A 201 -19.80 -1.99 -2.82
N GLN A 202 -21.07 -1.56 -2.91
CA GLN A 202 -21.63 -0.84 -4.07
C GLN A 202 -21.01 0.55 -4.36
N GLN A 203 -20.13 1.05 -3.47
CA GLN A 203 -19.43 2.33 -3.60
C GLN A 203 -17.91 2.14 -3.77
N ASP A 204 -17.43 0.91 -4.00
CA ASP A 204 -16.01 0.52 -4.02
C ASP A 204 -15.24 0.93 -2.74
N ARG A 205 -15.95 1.17 -1.63
CA ARG A 205 -15.39 1.52 -0.32
C ARG A 205 -14.98 0.25 0.43
N TYR A 206 -14.13 -0.55 -0.20
CA TYR A 206 -13.85 -1.92 0.25
C TYR A 206 -13.40 -2.02 1.72
N THR A 207 -12.64 -1.05 2.23
CA THR A 207 -12.21 -1.03 3.64
C THR A 207 -13.36 -0.84 4.64
N ASP A 208 -14.42 -0.12 4.27
CA ASP A 208 -15.63 0.00 5.07
C ASP A 208 -16.56 -1.20 4.88
N ALA A 209 -16.61 -1.76 3.67
CA ALA A 209 -17.39 -2.96 3.33
C ALA A 209 -16.86 -4.20 4.07
N ILE A 210 -15.55 -4.45 3.99
CA ILE A 210 -14.84 -5.51 4.73
C ILE A 210 -15.07 -5.36 6.23
N ARG A 211 -14.93 -4.15 6.79
CA ARG A 211 -15.22 -3.90 8.21
C ARG A 211 -16.70 -4.18 8.55
N GLY A 212 -17.61 -3.86 7.64
CA GLY A 212 -19.05 -4.15 7.79
C GLY A 212 -19.35 -5.64 7.79
N TYR A 213 -18.74 -6.41 6.89
CA TYR A 213 -18.91 -7.87 6.85
C TYR A 213 -18.23 -8.57 8.02
N ASP A 214 -16.98 -8.23 8.36
CA ASP A 214 -16.30 -8.75 9.55
C ASP A 214 -17.13 -8.46 10.83
N LEU A 215 -17.75 -7.28 10.94
CA LEU A 215 -18.64 -6.89 12.05
C LEU A 215 -20.03 -7.55 12.03
N TYR A 216 -20.48 -8.05 10.87
CA TYR A 216 -21.69 -8.86 10.76
C TYR A 216 -21.41 -10.31 11.20
N LEU A 217 -20.32 -10.89 10.72
CA LEU A 217 -19.89 -12.26 11.01
C LEU A 217 -19.51 -12.42 12.50
N ALA A 218 -18.63 -11.55 13.02
CA ALA A 218 -18.14 -11.60 14.40
C ALA A 218 -19.22 -11.33 15.47
N ARG A 219 -20.47 -11.05 15.08
CA ARG A 219 -21.62 -11.04 16.02
C ARG A 219 -22.04 -12.44 16.42
N TYR A 220 -21.98 -13.40 15.49
CA TYR A 220 -22.52 -14.74 15.65
C TYR A 220 -21.50 -15.76 16.20
N ASP A 221 -20.28 -15.33 16.53
CA ASP A 221 -19.25 -16.07 17.27
C ASP A 221 -18.96 -17.52 16.78
N GLY A 222 -19.07 -17.73 15.47
CA GLY A 222 -18.86 -19.03 14.81
C GLY A 222 -20.14 -19.85 14.53
N GLU A 223 -21.30 -19.41 15.02
CA GLU A 223 -22.59 -19.90 14.51
C GLU A 223 -22.88 -19.34 13.11
N SER A 224 -23.62 -20.10 12.30
CA SER A 224 -24.04 -19.65 10.97
C SER A 224 -24.98 -18.44 11.07
N PRO A 225 -24.64 -17.26 10.52
CA PRO A 225 -25.53 -16.11 10.53
C PRO A 225 -26.77 -16.39 9.66
N PRO A 226 -27.94 -15.76 9.94
CA PRO A 226 -29.15 -15.96 9.15
C PRO A 226 -28.93 -15.78 7.65
N TRP A 227 -28.22 -14.72 7.24
CA TRP A 227 -27.81 -14.52 5.86
C TRP A 227 -26.52 -15.31 5.55
N GLY A 228 -26.68 -16.59 5.21
CA GLY A 228 -25.57 -17.52 4.98
C GLY A 228 -24.61 -17.20 3.82
N ARG A 229 -24.83 -16.11 3.05
CA ARG A 229 -23.90 -15.63 2.02
C ARG A 229 -22.92 -14.56 2.52
N ALA A 230 -22.88 -14.33 3.84
CA ALA A 230 -22.00 -13.33 4.45
C ALA A 230 -20.51 -13.62 4.23
N GLU A 231 -20.05 -14.87 4.35
CA GLU A 231 -18.65 -15.24 4.12
C GLU A 231 -18.27 -15.10 2.63
N GLU A 232 -19.16 -15.52 1.72
CA GLU A 232 -18.98 -15.36 0.27
C GLU A 232 -18.77 -13.88 -0.12
N HIS A 233 -19.64 -12.98 0.34
CA HIS A 233 -19.46 -11.55 0.10
C HIS A 233 -18.24 -10.97 0.83
N ALA A 234 -17.88 -11.48 2.02
CA ALA A 234 -16.68 -11.05 2.76
C ALA A 234 -15.38 -11.46 2.05
N ALA A 235 -15.37 -12.61 1.36
CA ALA A 235 -14.28 -13.09 0.52
C ALA A 235 -14.23 -12.30 -0.81
N ALA A 236 -15.35 -12.18 -1.53
CA ALA A 236 -15.45 -11.48 -2.80
C ALA A 236 -15.05 -9.99 -2.67
N THR A 237 -15.50 -9.31 -1.61
CA THR A 237 -15.12 -7.92 -1.32
C THR A 237 -13.60 -7.78 -1.07
N ARG A 238 -12.98 -8.76 -0.38
CA ARG A 238 -11.52 -8.79 -0.17
C ARG A 238 -10.76 -9.02 -1.47
N LEU A 239 -11.28 -9.89 -2.35
CA LEU A 239 -10.68 -10.12 -3.67
C LEU A 239 -10.75 -8.84 -4.52
N SER A 240 -11.91 -8.15 -4.56
CA SER A 240 -12.05 -6.86 -5.25
C SER A 240 -11.12 -5.78 -4.69
N TYR A 241 -10.88 -5.76 -3.37
CA TYR A 241 -9.91 -4.86 -2.73
C TYR A 241 -8.46 -5.17 -3.15
N ALA A 242 -8.06 -6.44 -3.15
CA ALA A 242 -6.74 -6.88 -3.56
C ALA A 242 -6.48 -6.60 -5.06
N ASP A 243 -7.48 -6.86 -5.90
CA ASP A 243 -7.53 -6.46 -7.32
C ASP A 243 -7.34 -4.94 -7.51
N ALA A 244 -8.00 -4.11 -6.68
CA ALA A 244 -7.88 -2.66 -6.75
C ALA A 244 -6.52 -2.14 -6.27
N LEU A 245 -5.87 -2.84 -5.32
CA LEU A 245 -4.48 -2.60 -4.92
C LEU A 245 -3.51 -3.00 -6.05
N ALA A 246 -3.71 -4.18 -6.65
CA ALA A 246 -2.91 -4.69 -7.77
C ALA A 246 -2.92 -3.73 -8.97
N ARG A 247 -4.11 -3.25 -9.36
CA ARG A 247 -4.26 -2.25 -10.43
C ARG A 247 -3.60 -0.90 -10.12
N ARG A 248 -3.48 -0.52 -8.84
CA ARG A 248 -2.73 0.70 -8.47
C ARG A 248 -1.22 0.49 -8.59
N ALA A 249 -0.72 -0.65 -8.12
CA ALA A 249 0.69 -1.00 -8.20
C ALA A 249 1.21 -0.94 -9.65
N ALA A 250 0.59 -1.72 -10.56
CA ALA A 250 0.96 -1.75 -11.97
C ALA A 250 0.60 -0.48 -12.77
N GLY A 251 -0.19 0.43 -12.20
CA GLY A 251 -0.46 1.76 -12.76
C GLY A 251 0.47 2.87 -12.24
N GLY A 252 1.35 2.54 -11.28
CA GLY A 252 2.12 3.49 -10.47
C GLY A 252 3.37 4.04 -11.16
N ARG A 253 3.20 4.83 -12.24
CA ARG A 253 4.32 5.45 -12.99
C ARG A 253 5.29 6.21 -12.06
N SER A 254 6.42 5.59 -11.73
CA SER A 254 7.58 6.19 -11.03
C SER A 254 7.23 7.06 -9.80
N THR A 255 6.21 6.67 -9.03
CA THR A 255 5.79 7.40 -7.82
C THR A 255 6.70 7.15 -6.61
N GLY A 256 7.67 6.25 -6.73
CA GLY A 256 8.42 5.68 -5.61
C GLY A 256 7.63 4.65 -4.78
N THR A 257 6.30 4.69 -4.81
CA THR A 257 5.42 3.88 -3.94
C THR A 257 5.18 2.45 -4.42
N ALA A 258 5.65 2.07 -5.62
CA ALA A 258 5.41 0.76 -6.22
C ALA A 258 5.70 -0.38 -5.23
N ARG A 259 6.78 -0.27 -4.44
CA ARG A 259 7.11 -1.25 -3.40
C ARG A 259 6.03 -1.40 -2.34
N GLU A 260 5.50 -0.31 -1.80
CA GLU A 260 4.42 -0.36 -0.81
C GLU A 260 3.12 -0.86 -1.44
N ASP A 261 2.79 -0.45 -2.67
CA ASP A 261 1.57 -0.84 -3.38
C ASP A 261 1.56 -2.35 -3.72
N TYR A 262 2.65 -2.92 -4.27
CA TYR A 262 2.77 -4.37 -4.46
C TYR A 262 2.74 -5.14 -3.14
N GLN A 263 3.41 -4.64 -2.09
CA GLN A 263 3.35 -5.26 -0.76
C GLN A 263 1.96 -5.14 -0.11
N ALA A 264 1.15 -4.14 -0.44
CA ALA A 264 -0.23 -4.03 0.00
C ALA A 264 -1.15 -5.00 -0.75
N ALA A 265 -1.03 -5.09 -2.08
CA ALA A 265 -1.78 -6.05 -2.90
C ALA A 265 -1.50 -7.50 -2.47
N ALA A 266 -0.22 -7.88 -2.34
CA ALA A 266 0.17 -9.23 -1.91
C ALA A 266 -0.35 -9.59 -0.52
N ARG A 267 -0.33 -8.65 0.44
CA ARG A 267 -0.92 -8.88 1.78
C ARG A 267 -2.43 -9.06 1.72
N ALA A 268 -3.14 -8.28 0.90
CA ALA A 268 -4.60 -8.40 0.75
C ALA A 268 -5.01 -9.77 0.16
N TYR A 269 -4.30 -10.25 -0.86
CA TYR A 269 -4.49 -11.61 -1.38
C TYR A 269 -4.24 -12.70 -0.33
N LEU A 270 -3.14 -12.60 0.45
CA LEU A 270 -2.83 -13.59 1.49
C LEU A 270 -3.80 -13.54 2.69
N GLU A 271 -4.43 -12.39 2.99
CA GLU A 271 -5.50 -12.32 4.00
C GLU A 271 -6.70 -13.18 3.60
N ILE A 272 -7.06 -13.25 2.31
CA ILE A 272 -8.16 -14.10 1.81
C ILE A 272 -7.89 -15.55 2.17
N ARG A 273 -6.71 -16.08 1.85
CA ARG A 273 -6.34 -17.48 2.19
C ARG A 273 -6.32 -17.75 3.70
N SER A 274 -6.03 -16.71 4.50
CA SER A 274 -5.93 -16.83 5.97
C SER A 274 -7.26 -16.69 6.70
N LYS A 275 -8.24 -15.97 6.15
CA LYS A 275 -9.57 -15.76 6.77
C LYS A 275 -10.68 -16.56 6.11
N HIS A 276 -10.57 -16.83 4.82
CA HIS A 276 -11.57 -17.48 3.97
C HIS A 276 -11.00 -18.76 3.31
N PRO A 277 -10.40 -19.70 4.06
CA PRO A 277 -9.83 -20.92 3.50
C PRO A 277 -10.91 -21.79 2.85
N GLY A 278 -10.69 -22.21 1.60
CA GLY A 278 -11.67 -22.98 0.82
C GLY A 278 -12.80 -22.15 0.18
N SER A 279 -12.70 -20.82 0.20
CA SER A 279 -13.52 -19.94 -0.65
C SER A 279 -13.07 -20.01 -2.12
N ALA A 280 -13.98 -19.76 -3.05
CA ALA A 280 -13.67 -19.69 -4.49
C ALA A 280 -12.69 -18.55 -4.81
N GLU A 281 -12.62 -17.53 -3.96
CA GLU A 281 -11.65 -16.44 -4.01
C GLU A 281 -10.25 -16.88 -3.56
N ALA A 282 -10.15 -17.77 -2.56
CA ALA A 282 -8.89 -18.35 -2.12
C ALA A 282 -8.30 -19.34 -3.16
N GLU A 283 -9.15 -20.03 -3.93
CA GLU A 283 -8.72 -20.90 -5.03
C GLU A 283 -8.17 -20.13 -6.25
N GLN A 284 -8.56 -18.87 -6.43
CA GLN A 284 -8.09 -18.02 -7.53
C GLN A 284 -6.68 -17.42 -7.32
N LEU A 285 -6.11 -17.51 -6.12
CA LEU A 285 -4.97 -16.67 -5.74
C LEU A 285 -3.72 -16.87 -6.61
N ASP A 286 -3.44 -18.08 -7.06
CA ASP A 286 -2.31 -18.38 -7.95
C ASP A 286 -2.44 -17.58 -9.27
N GLN A 287 -3.61 -17.63 -9.90
CA GLN A 287 -3.93 -16.85 -11.10
C GLN A 287 -3.85 -15.33 -10.84
N ARG A 288 -4.27 -14.86 -9.66
CA ARG A 288 -4.22 -13.44 -9.28
C ARG A 288 -2.79 -12.96 -9.05
N PHE A 289 -1.91 -13.82 -8.57
CA PHE A 289 -0.49 -13.54 -8.41
C PHE A 289 0.26 -13.55 -9.76
N ASP A 290 -0.05 -14.48 -10.68
CA ASP A 290 0.46 -14.38 -12.05
C ASP A 290 -0.05 -13.10 -12.75
N ALA A 291 -1.33 -12.77 -12.62
CA ALA A 291 -1.88 -11.52 -13.17
C ALA A 291 -1.27 -10.25 -12.56
N LEU A 292 -0.86 -10.28 -11.27
CA LEU A 292 -0.13 -9.19 -10.61
C LEU A 292 1.26 -9.00 -11.23
N TYR A 293 1.97 -10.09 -11.52
CA TYR A 293 3.26 -10.03 -12.22
C TYR A 293 3.11 -9.57 -13.67
N ASP A 294 2.15 -10.13 -14.40
CA ASP A 294 1.93 -9.84 -15.82
C ASP A 294 1.49 -8.38 -16.02
N ALA A 295 0.65 -7.83 -15.12
CA ALA A 295 0.30 -6.42 -15.12
C ALA A 295 1.53 -5.51 -14.90
N GLY A 296 2.38 -5.84 -13.93
CA GLY A 296 3.64 -5.10 -13.66
C GLY A 296 4.72 -5.28 -14.72
N THR A 297 4.52 -6.15 -15.72
CA THR A 297 5.48 -6.39 -16.81
C THR A 297 4.91 -6.18 -18.20
N ALA A 298 3.64 -5.77 -18.31
CA ALA A 298 2.93 -5.57 -19.58
C ALA A 298 3.68 -4.66 -20.56
N ALA A 299 4.21 -3.53 -20.09
CA ALA A 299 4.95 -2.57 -20.91
C ALA A 299 6.30 -3.09 -21.48
N TRP A 300 6.76 -4.26 -21.02
CA TRP A 300 7.88 -5.01 -21.60
C TRP A 300 7.39 -6.12 -22.54
N THR A 301 6.29 -6.79 -22.21
CA THR A 301 5.60 -7.77 -23.07
C THR A 301 5.11 -7.14 -24.39
N ASP A 302 4.60 -5.91 -24.32
CA ASP A 302 4.21 -5.10 -25.48
C ASP A 302 5.42 -4.64 -26.33
N GLY A 303 6.65 -4.78 -25.81
CA GLY A 303 7.91 -4.50 -26.49
C GLY A 303 8.37 -3.04 -26.47
N ASP A 304 7.47 -2.08 -26.27
CA ASP A 304 7.74 -0.65 -26.51
C ASP A 304 8.52 0.06 -25.39
N ARG A 305 8.34 -0.29 -24.10
CA ARG A 305 8.77 0.57 -22.97
C ARG A 305 9.51 -0.19 -21.85
N PRO A 306 10.65 -0.84 -22.15
CA PRO A 306 11.38 -1.71 -21.22
C PRO A 306 11.94 -1.00 -19.97
N CYS A 307 12.17 0.32 -20.03
CA CYS A 307 12.68 1.08 -18.89
C CYS A 307 11.65 1.29 -17.77
N GLU A 308 10.35 1.38 -18.08
CA GLU A 308 9.31 1.61 -17.05
C GLU A 308 9.17 0.41 -16.12
N VAL A 309 9.24 -0.81 -16.68
CA VAL A 309 9.09 -2.09 -15.98
C VAL A 309 10.21 -2.37 -14.97
N LEU A 310 11.30 -1.59 -14.97
CA LEU A 310 12.39 -1.79 -14.01
C LEU A 310 11.96 -1.53 -12.56
N ASP A 311 11.13 -0.52 -12.30
CA ASP A 311 10.67 -0.22 -10.94
C ASP A 311 9.62 -1.23 -10.44
N ASP A 312 8.73 -1.70 -11.32
CA ASP A 312 7.84 -2.82 -11.05
C ASP A 312 8.61 -4.12 -10.74
N LEU A 313 9.58 -4.50 -11.57
CA LEU A 313 10.41 -5.69 -11.31
C LEU A 313 11.25 -5.55 -10.03
N ARG A 314 11.78 -4.36 -9.72
CA ARG A 314 12.46 -4.08 -8.44
C ARG A 314 11.48 -4.26 -7.28
N ALA A 315 10.27 -3.71 -7.36
CA ALA A 315 9.24 -3.82 -6.33
C ALA A 315 8.75 -5.27 -6.15
N LEU A 316 8.53 -6.01 -7.23
CA LEU A 316 8.15 -7.43 -7.25
C LEU A 316 9.26 -8.33 -6.68
N SER A 317 10.53 -8.08 -7.00
CA SER A 317 11.68 -8.74 -6.32
C SER A 317 11.83 -8.31 -4.86
N GLY A 318 11.29 -7.13 -4.51
CA GLY A 318 11.25 -6.54 -3.18
C GLY A 318 10.06 -6.98 -2.32
N LEU A 319 9.12 -7.75 -2.87
CA LEU A 319 8.34 -8.73 -2.10
C LEU A 319 9.36 -9.72 -1.55
N ARG A 320 9.54 -9.77 -0.23
CA ARG A 320 10.51 -10.70 0.37
C ARG A 320 10.21 -12.12 -0.10
N PRO A 321 11.22 -12.99 -0.31
CA PRO A 321 11.02 -14.44 -0.26
C PRO A 321 10.54 -14.77 1.17
N SER A 322 9.22 -14.73 1.33
CA SER A 322 8.55 -15.05 2.58
C SER A 322 8.37 -16.57 2.67
N THR A 323 7.80 -17.05 3.78
CA THR A 323 7.44 -18.47 3.91
C THR A 323 6.24 -18.87 3.03
N ASP A 324 5.62 -17.92 2.32
CA ASP A 324 4.57 -18.17 1.34
C ASP A 324 5.15 -18.45 -0.07
N PRO A 325 4.79 -19.59 -0.71
CA PRO A 325 5.28 -19.93 -2.04
C PRO A 325 4.88 -18.97 -3.17
N LEU A 326 3.74 -18.27 -3.07
CA LEU A 326 3.21 -17.44 -4.17
C LEU A 326 4.02 -16.16 -4.32
N THR A 327 4.24 -15.46 -3.19
CA THR A 327 5.14 -14.30 -3.11
C THR A 327 6.60 -14.67 -3.41
N GLY A 328 7.07 -15.82 -2.93
CA GLY A 328 8.40 -16.34 -3.28
C GLY A 328 8.55 -16.67 -4.77
N GLY A 329 7.50 -17.18 -5.41
CA GLY A 329 7.43 -17.47 -6.84
C GLY A 329 7.56 -16.20 -7.69
N ILE A 330 6.75 -15.18 -7.38
CA ILE A 330 6.84 -13.85 -8.03
C ILE A 330 8.21 -13.24 -7.86
N ALA A 331 8.72 -13.16 -6.62
CA ALA A 331 10.02 -12.53 -6.36
C ALA A 331 11.14 -13.21 -7.16
N SER A 332 11.10 -14.55 -7.24
CA SER A 332 12.03 -15.34 -8.04
C SER A 332 11.83 -15.15 -9.56
N ARG A 333 10.59 -14.97 -10.04
CA ARG A 333 10.27 -14.65 -11.45
C ARG A 333 10.83 -13.27 -11.81
N ALA A 334 10.65 -12.27 -10.95
CA ALA A 334 11.15 -10.92 -11.14
C ALA A 334 12.69 -10.84 -11.11
N VAL A 335 13.36 -11.50 -10.15
CA VAL A 335 14.84 -11.56 -10.09
C VAL A 335 15.44 -12.15 -11.36
N ARG A 336 14.84 -13.20 -11.94
CA ARG A 336 15.31 -13.78 -13.22
C ARG A 336 15.06 -12.87 -14.43
N SER A 337 14.12 -11.93 -14.35
CA SER A 337 13.72 -11.05 -15.45
C SER A 337 14.43 -9.68 -15.45
N LEU A 338 14.85 -9.19 -14.29
CA LEU A 338 15.60 -7.94 -14.13
C LEU A 338 16.83 -7.80 -15.07
N PRO A 339 17.63 -8.85 -15.38
CA PRO A 339 18.79 -8.69 -16.25
C PRO A 339 18.41 -8.37 -17.71
N ASP A 340 17.41 -9.08 -18.26
CA ASP A 340 16.97 -8.86 -19.65
C ASP A 340 16.18 -7.55 -19.80
N ALA A 341 15.39 -7.16 -18.79
CA ALA A 341 14.72 -5.86 -18.77
C ALA A 341 15.73 -4.70 -18.69
N THR A 342 16.74 -4.79 -17.81
CA THR A 342 17.81 -3.77 -17.70
C THR A 342 18.61 -3.69 -19.01
N TYR A 343 18.97 -4.83 -19.61
CA TYR A 343 19.61 -4.85 -20.94
C TYR A 343 18.75 -4.22 -22.05
N ALA A 344 17.42 -4.44 -22.01
CA ALA A 344 16.49 -3.82 -22.94
C ALA A 344 16.38 -2.30 -22.74
N CYS A 345 16.40 -1.81 -21.50
CA CYS A 345 16.43 -0.37 -21.22
C CYS A 345 17.73 0.29 -21.70
N GLY A 346 18.89 -0.31 -21.41
CA GLY A 346 20.19 0.17 -21.92
C GLY A 346 20.25 0.23 -23.44
N ARG A 347 19.56 -0.68 -24.14
CA ARG A 347 19.39 -0.62 -25.61
C ARG A 347 18.54 0.56 -26.08
N VAL A 348 17.54 1.01 -25.31
CA VAL A 348 16.74 2.22 -25.61
C VAL A 348 17.61 3.45 -25.41
N HIS A 349 18.24 3.61 -24.23
CA HIS A 349 19.16 4.73 -23.97
C HIS A 349 20.30 4.81 -25.01
N HIS A 350 20.83 3.67 -25.45
CA HIS A 350 21.82 3.63 -26.53
C HIS A 350 21.27 4.05 -27.90
N ALA A 351 20.01 3.72 -28.22
CA ALA A 351 19.35 4.16 -29.45
C ALA A 351 19.09 5.68 -29.44
N ASP A 352 18.68 6.21 -28.29
CA ASP A 352 18.46 7.64 -28.00
C ASP A 352 19.77 8.46 -27.91
N ARG A 353 20.93 7.82 -28.15
CA ARG A 353 22.28 8.39 -28.05
C ARG A 353 22.71 8.82 -26.64
N ARG A 354 22.01 8.38 -25.59
CA ARG A 354 22.39 8.60 -24.18
C ARG A 354 23.44 7.56 -23.77
N TYR A 355 24.62 7.61 -24.41
CA TYR A 355 25.59 6.53 -24.38
C TYR A 355 26.15 6.23 -22.99
N CYS A 356 26.43 7.25 -22.18
CA CYS A 356 26.94 7.08 -20.82
C CYS A 356 25.90 6.44 -19.87
N VAL A 357 24.61 6.76 -20.02
CA VAL A 357 23.54 6.07 -19.26
C VAL A 357 23.42 4.61 -19.71
N ALA A 358 23.57 4.34 -21.02
CA ALA A 358 23.58 2.98 -21.53
C ALA A 358 24.78 2.14 -21.05
N VAL A 359 25.93 2.78 -20.72
CA VAL A 359 27.05 2.11 -20.04
C VAL A 359 26.61 1.59 -18.68
N GLU A 360 25.97 2.44 -17.85
CA GLU A 360 25.46 2.05 -16.53
C GLU A 360 24.43 0.91 -16.62
N ASP A 361 23.47 0.99 -17.55
CA ASP A 361 22.48 -0.08 -17.77
C ASP A 361 23.11 -1.39 -18.22
N PHE A 362 24.08 -1.36 -19.14
CA PHE A 362 24.76 -2.58 -19.58
C PHE A 362 25.66 -3.17 -18.50
N ASP A 363 26.29 -2.34 -17.66
CA ASP A 363 27.00 -2.82 -16.48
C ASP A 363 26.05 -3.45 -15.45
N LYS A 364 24.93 -2.80 -15.15
CA LYS A 364 23.95 -3.34 -14.20
C LYS A 364 23.28 -4.61 -14.74
N ALA A 365 23.00 -4.68 -16.05
CA ALA A 365 22.51 -5.90 -16.69
C ALA A 365 23.55 -7.03 -16.66
N ARG A 366 24.84 -6.73 -16.84
CA ARG A 366 25.96 -7.69 -16.72
C ARG A 366 26.07 -8.25 -15.29
N GLU A 367 26.03 -7.38 -14.29
CA GLU A 367 26.08 -7.74 -12.86
C GLU A 367 24.88 -8.59 -12.44
N LEU A 368 23.66 -8.15 -12.77
CA LEU A 368 22.43 -8.87 -12.43
C LEU A 368 22.30 -10.21 -13.19
N ALA A 369 22.86 -10.29 -14.40
CA ALA A 369 22.82 -11.51 -15.20
C ALA A 369 23.68 -12.62 -14.60
N GLY A 370 24.96 -12.33 -14.28
CA GLY A 370 25.91 -13.30 -13.70
C GLY A 370 25.79 -14.72 -14.29
N ASP A 371 25.69 -15.72 -13.41
CA ASP A 371 25.40 -17.11 -13.75
C ASP A 371 23.90 -17.40 -13.99
N VAL A 372 23.00 -16.45 -13.66
CA VAL A 372 21.54 -16.59 -13.80
C VAL A 372 21.10 -16.48 -15.25
N SER A 373 21.74 -15.62 -16.06
CA SER A 373 21.59 -15.58 -17.51
C SER A 373 22.92 -15.24 -18.22
N PRO A 374 23.82 -16.22 -18.41
CA PRO A 374 25.09 -16.01 -19.11
C PRO A 374 24.93 -15.45 -20.53
N LYS A 375 23.79 -15.75 -21.19
CA LYS A 375 23.41 -15.21 -22.50
C LYS A 375 23.17 -13.69 -22.45
N THR A 376 22.55 -13.19 -21.38
CA THR A 376 22.30 -11.75 -21.17
C THR A 376 23.59 -11.05 -20.74
N ALA A 377 24.40 -11.66 -19.88
CA ALA A 377 25.72 -11.15 -19.52
C ALA A 377 26.63 -10.94 -20.75
N ALA A 378 26.71 -11.94 -21.64
CA ALA A 378 27.49 -11.86 -22.88
C ALA A 378 26.96 -10.79 -23.85
N ARG A 379 25.64 -10.62 -23.94
CA ARG A 379 24.99 -9.56 -24.74
C ARG A 379 25.28 -8.17 -24.17
N ALA A 380 25.22 -8.01 -22.86
CA ALA A 380 25.53 -6.77 -22.16
C ALA A 380 26.99 -6.36 -22.37
N VAL A 381 27.95 -7.26 -22.15
CA VAL A 381 29.38 -7.05 -22.45
C VAL A 381 29.61 -6.64 -23.91
N SER A 382 28.92 -7.27 -24.86
CA SER A 382 29.07 -6.93 -26.29
C SER A 382 28.53 -5.52 -26.63
N ALA A 383 27.44 -5.09 -25.98
CA ALA A 383 26.88 -3.76 -26.17
C ALA A 383 27.69 -2.66 -25.44
N LEU A 384 28.16 -2.97 -24.23
CA LEU A 384 28.95 -2.10 -23.35
C LEU A 384 30.21 -1.55 -24.05
N ARG A 385 30.92 -2.37 -24.83
CA ARG A 385 32.08 -1.92 -25.63
C ARG A 385 31.75 -0.78 -26.60
N GLY A 386 30.60 -0.89 -27.28
CA GLY A 386 30.11 0.14 -28.20
C GLY A 386 29.49 1.35 -27.51
N ALA A 387 29.03 1.19 -26.26
CA ALA A 387 28.53 2.28 -25.42
C ALA A 387 29.69 3.11 -24.85
N LEU A 388 30.70 2.47 -24.25
CA LEU A 388 31.90 3.10 -23.70
C LEU A 388 32.61 3.97 -24.77
N TYR A 389 32.89 3.41 -25.94
CA TYR A 389 33.55 4.17 -27.03
C TYR A 389 32.79 5.44 -27.41
N ARG A 390 31.45 5.37 -27.44
CA ARG A 390 30.60 6.52 -27.81
C ARG A 390 30.37 7.51 -26.66
N CYS A 391 30.44 7.06 -25.41
CA CYS A 391 30.45 7.93 -24.24
C CYS A 391 31.78 8.70 -24.14
N GLY A 392 32.93 8.02 -24.28
CA GLY A 392 34.25 8.68 -24.32
C GLY A 392 34.40 9.67 -25.48
N LEU A 393 33.88 9.32 -26.66
CA LEU A 393 33.79 10.24 -27.81
C LEU A 393 32.77 11.38 -27.61
N GLU A 394 31.82 11.26 -26.68
CA GLU A 394 30.92 12.35 -26.31
C GLU A 394 31.60 13.34 -25.35
N HIS A 395 32.34 12.82 -24.36
CA HIS A 395 33.18 13.61 -23.45
C HIS A 395 34.28 14.37 -24.21
N TYR A 396 35.03 13.70 -25.09
CA TYR A 396 36.06 14.33 -25.93
C TYR A 396 35.52 15.50 -26.79
N ARG A 397 34.25 15.45 -27.21
CA ARG A 397 33.60 16.51 -28.01
C ARG A 397 33.04 17.67 -27.19
N LYS A 398 33.23 17.66 -25.87
CA LYS A 398 32.89 18.72 -24.93
C LYS A 398 34.15 19.24 -24.22
N ASP A 399 35.32 18.79 -24.65
CA ASP A 399 36.62 19.04 -24.03
C ASP A 399 36.71 18.49 -22.58
N GLU A 400 35.85 17.50 -22.24
CA GLU A 400 35.82 16.75 -20.97
C GLU A 400 36.90 15.64 -21.03
N TYR A 401 38.18 16.03 -21.08
CA TYR A 401 39.29 15.13 -21.42
C TYR A 401 39.53 14.01 -20.39
N GLU A 402 39.41 14.28 -19.09
CA GLU A 402 39.63 13.27 -18.05
C GLU A 402 38.48 12.24 -17.98
N GLU A 403 37.24 12.68 -18.20
CA GLU A 403 36.09 11.79 -18.36
C GLU A 403 36.20 10.94 -19.63
N ALA A 404 36.69 11.52 -20.73
CA ALA A 404 36.99 10.79 -21.96
C ALA A 404 38.09 9.74 -21.73
N ARG A 405 39.23 10.14 -21.14
CA ARG A 405 40.37 9.28 -20.79
C ARG A 405 39.93 8.13 -19.89
N THR A 406 39.20 8.42 -18.80
CA THR A 406 38.66 7.43 -17.87
C THR A 406 37.75 6.42 -18.57
N THR A 407 36.86 6.89 -19.43
CA THR A 407 35.89 6.03 -20.15
C THR A 407 36.55 5.16 -21.22
N LEU A 408 37.56 5.69 -21.92
CA LEU A 408 38.26 4.98 -23.00
C LEU A 408 39.33 4.03 -22.46
N ASN A 409 40.09 4.39 -21.43
CA ASN A 409 41.02 3.47 -20.76
C ASN A 409 40.26 2.24 -20.26
N ARG A 410 39.12 2.44 -19.58
CA ARG A 410 38.27 1.32 -19.15
C ARG A 410 37.85 0.40 -20.31
N LEU A 411 37.59 0.93 -21.50
CA LEU A 411 37.28 0.12 -22.68
C LEU A 411 38.50 -0.69 -23.18
N VAL A 412 39.68 -0.09 -23.16
CA VAL A 412 40.94 -0.77 -23.52
C VAL A 412 41.28 -1.85 -22.47
N ASP A 413 41.16 -1.55 -21.19
CA ASP A 413 41.57 -2.42 -20.08
C ASP A 413 40.59 -3.57 -19.78
N ASP A 414 39.29 -3.29 -19.65
CA ASP A 414 38.26 -4.33 -19.41
C ASP A 414 38.08 -5.22 -20.67
N TYR A 415 38.29 -4.66 -21.88
CA TYR A 415 37.89 -5.28 -23.15
C TYR A 415 38.91 -5.18 -24.31
N PRO A 416 40.20 -5.52 -24.14
CA PRO A 416 41.32 -5.26 -25.07
C PRO A 416 41.29 -5.98 -26.43
N LYS A 417 40.16 -6.53 -26.89
CA LYS A 417 40.10 -7.41 -28.08
C LYS A 417 39.17 -6.89 -29.18
N GLY A 418 39.79 -6.55 -30.30
CA GLY A 418 39.16 -6.16 -31.57
C GLY A 418 38.94 -4.66 -31.70
N GLY A 419 38.74 -4.21 -32.95
CA GLY A 419 38.69 -2.82 -33.42
C GLY A 419 37.61 -1.88 -32.89
N THR A 420 37.19 -2.05 -31.64
CA THR A 420 36.60 -0.98 -30.82
C THR A 420 37.50 -0.61 -29.64
N ALA A 421 38.38 -1.53 -29.17
CA ALA A 421 39.46 -1.20 -28.25
C ALA A 421 40.63 -0.51 -28.97
N GLU A 422 41.02 -0.98 -30.17
CA GLU A 422 42.05 -0.32 -31.00
C GLU A 422 41.69 1.16 -31.25
N ARG A 423 40.51 1.42 -31.82
CA ARG A 423 39.98 2.79 -32.01
C ARG A 423 39.79 3.61 -30.73
N ALA A 424 39.77 2.98 -29.56
CA ALA A 424 39.73 3.69 -28.27
C ALA A 424 41.14 4.07 -27.81
N ALA A 425 42.15 3.25 -28.07
CA ALA A 425 43.56 3.57 -27.87
C ALA A 425 44.03 4.69 -28.83
N ASP A 426 43.54 4.69 -30.07
CA ASP A 426 43.76 5.78 -31.03
C ASP A 426 43.15 7.10 -30.49
N LEU A 427 41.87 7.07 -30.10
CA LEU A 427 41.14 8.22 -29.55
C LEU A 427 41.73 8.71 -28.20
N LEU A 428 42.42 7.86 -27.44
CA LEU A 428 43.18 8.24 -26.25
C LEU A 428 44.45 9.05 -26.58
N VAL A 429 45.05 8.86 -27.75
CA VAL A 429 46.13 9.73 -28.25
C VAL A 429 45.55 11.07 -28.71
N ASP A 430 44.39 11.07 -29.39
CA ASP A 430 43.69 12.32 -29.76
C ASP A 430 43.33 13.15 -28.52
N VAL A 431 42.81 12.51 -27.46
CA VAL A 431 42.52 13.14 -26.15
C VAL A 431 43.78 13.74 -25.53
N ASP A 432 44.87 12.98 -25.42
CA ASP A 432 46.13 13.47 -24.84
C ASP A 432 46.73 14.64 -25.66
N ILE A 433 46.59 14.64 -26.99
CA ILE A 433 47.04 15.72 -27.89
C ILE A 433 46.20 16.98 -27.71
N ALA A 434 44.87 16.84 -27.66
CA ALA A 434 43.94 17.96 -27.54
C ALA A 434 44.00 18.62 -26.15
N GLU A 435 44.11 17.81 -25.09
CA GLU A 435 44.30 18.30 -23.71
C GLU A 435 45.60 19.11 -23.61
N ALA A 436 46.74 18.56 -24.05
CA ALA A 436 48.01 19.27 -24.03
C ALA A 436 47.92 20.62 -24.76
N ARG A 437 47.38 20.63 -25.98
CA ARG A 437 47.14 21.84 -26.79
C ARG A 437 46.14 22.85 -26.21
N SER A 438 45.41 22.49 -25.16
CA SER A 438 44.50 23.40 -24.44
C SER A 438 45.15 24.09 -23.23
N GLY A 439 46.31 23.59 -22.79
CA GLY A 439 47.15 24.21 -21.77
C GLY A 439 48.27 25.08 -22.35
N ASP A 440 49.26 25.41 -21.51
CA ASP A 440 50.46 26.11 -21.95
C ASP A 440 51.39 25.15 -22.72
N THR A 441 51.61 25.41 -24.02
CA THR A 441 52.51 24.62 -24.88
C THR A 441 53.46 25.52 -25.66
N ASP A 442 54.72 25.13 -25.80
CA ASP A 442 55.64 25.78 -26.73
C ASP A 442 55.44 25.29 -28.19
N SER A 443 55.84 26.11 -29.16
CA SER A 443 55.56 25.88 -30.59
C SER A 443 56.50 24.85 -31.21
N LEU A 444 55.98 23.65 -31.53
CA LEU A 444 56.72 22.62 -32.26
C LEU A 444 56.75 22.92 -33.78
N THR A 445 57.94 23.10 -34.34
CA THR A 445 58.16 23.16 -35.79
C THR A 445 58.10 21.77 -36.44
N GLY A 446 57.91 21.73 -37.76
CA GLY A 446 58.08 20.50 -38.55
C GLY A 446 59.55 20.08 -38.63
N PRO A 447 59.86 18.77 -38.60
CA PRO A 447 61.23 18.28 -38.44
C PRO A 447 62.07 18.44 -39.71
N SER A 448 63.39 18.37 -39.55
CA SER A 448 64.35 18.68 -40.60
C SER A 448 64.43 17.58 -41.68
N PRO A 449 64.16 17.89 -42.97
CA PRO A 449 64.10 16.89 -44.04
C PRO A 449 65.48 16.52 -44.61
N TRP A 450 65.68 15.23 -44.90
CA TRP A 450 66.87 14.69 -45.55
C TRP A 450 66.52 13.64 -46.63
N THR A 451 67.44 13.44 -47.58
CA THR A 451 67.22 12.57 -48.75
C THR A 451 67.70 11.14 -48.52
N GLY A 452 66.80 10.18 -48.36
CA GLY A 452 67.17 8.76 -48.30
C GLY A 452 66.08 7.73 -47.98
N ALA A 453 64.85 8.14 -47.63
CA ALA A 453 63.77 7.19 -47.35
C ALA A 453 63.28 6.46 -48.63
N PRO A 454 62.85 5.19 -48.52
CA PRO A 454 62.23 4.48 -49.64
C PRO A 454 60.97 5.18 -50.17
N ALA A 455 60.82 5.26 -51.49
CA ALA A 455 59.64 5.81 -52.13
C ALA A 455 58.36 5.08 -51.67
N GLY A 456 57.33 5.83 -51.28
CA GLY A 456 56.11 5.31 -50.68
C GLY A 456 56.10 5.31 -49.14
N THR A 457 57.22 5.59 -48.48
CA THR A 457 57.30 5.64 -47.00
C THR A 457 57.82 6.99 -46.50
N VAL A 458 57.51 7.34 -45.25
CA VAL A 458 58.23 8.37 -44.48
C VAL A 458 59.00 7.69 -43.35
N THR A 459 60.21 8.17 -43.08
CA THR A 459 60.96 7.83 -41.85
C THR A 459 61.23 9.09 -41.06
N VAL A 460 60.80 9.14 -39.80
CA VAL A 460 61.10 10.27 -38.89
C VAL A 460 61.98 9.74 -37.76
N GLU A 461 63.21 10.22 -37.70
CA GLU A 461 64.12 9.98 -36.59
C GLU A 461 63.96 11.08 -35.54
N LEU A 462 63.89 10.69 -34.27
CA LEU A 462 63.71 11.59 -33.14
C LEU A 462 64.75 11.25 -32.08
N ILE A 463 65.60 12.22 -31.74
CA ILE A 463 66.74 12.06 -30.82
C ILE A 463 66.43 12.79 -29.52
N ASN A 464 66.73 12.16 -28.38
CA ASN A 464 66.59 12.74 -27.04
C ASN A 464 67.97 13.07 -26.46
N GLU A 465 68.28 14.37 -26.39
CA GLU A 465 69.44 14.94 -25.67
C GLU A 465 68.95 15.64 -24.38
N SER A 466 68.11 14.94 -23.61
CA SER A 466 67.65 15.42 -22.31
C SER A 466 67.79 14.34 -21.22
N PRO A 467 67.95 14.74 -19.94
CA PRO A 467 68.00 13.81 -18.82
C PRO A 467 66.65 13.14 -18.51
N GLU A 468 65.56 13.63 -19.11
CA GLU A 468 64.22 13.07 -18.98
C GLU A 468 63.89 12.13 -20.15
N SER A 469 62.89 11.26 -19.97
CA SER A 469 62.34 10.50 -21.10
C SER A 469 61.51 11.41 -22.00
N MET A 470 61.58 11.22 -23.32
CA MET A 470 60.82 12.02 -24.28
C MET A 470 59.69 11.17 -24.86
N GLN A 471 58.43 11.60 -24.69
CA GLN A 471 57.27 10.98 -25.33
C GLN A 471 56.75 11.84 -26.48
N ILE A 472 56.62 11.24 -27.66
CA ILE A 472 55.87 11.80 -28.79
C ILE A 472 54.48 11.16 -28.89
N LEU A 473 53.49 12.00 -29.12
CA LEU A 473 52.13 11.65 -29.52
C LEU A 473 51.89 12.19 -30.93
N TYR A 474 51.27 11.40 -31.81
CA TYR A 474 50.94 11.82 -33.17
C TYR A 474 49.60 11.27 -33.64
N SER A 475 48.83 12.06 -34.39
CA SER A 475 47.57 11.63 -35.03
C SER A 475 47.39 12.30 -36.40
N GLY A 476 46.94 11.53 -37.40
CA GLY A 476 46.90 11.94 -38.79
C GLY A 476 46.40 10.82 -39.71
N PRO A 477 47.10 10.47 -40.82
CA PRO A 477 46.86 9.24 -41.60
C PRO A 477 46.83 7.96 -40.75
N GLU A 478 47.63 7.94 -39.68
CA GLU A 478 47.60 6.95 -38.61
C GLU A 478 47.79 7.67 -37.25
N THR A 479 47.54 6.96 -36.15
CA THR A 479 47.60 7.51 -34.80
C THR A 479 48.50 6.65 -33.93
N GLY A 480 49.29 7.25 -33.05
CA GLY A 480 50.22 6.50 -32.22
C GLY A 480 50.98 7.31 -31.18
N ARG A 481 51.74 6.58 -30.36
CA ARG A 481 52.62 7.12 -29.32
C ARG A 481 53.95 6.39 -29.34
N ALA A 482 55.04 7.09 -29.03
CA ALA A 482 56.35 6.51 -28.86
C ALA A 482 57.08 7.21 -27.71
N THR A 483 57.96 6.47 -27.02
CA THR A 483 58.84 7.01 -25.99
C THR A 483 60.29 6.76 -26.41
N VAL A 484 61.14 7.76 -26.23
CA VAL A 484 62.59 7.68 -26.33
C VAL A 484 63.14 7.77 -24.90
N GLU A 485 64.04 6.86 -24.54
CA GLU A 485 64.59 6.78 -23.19
C GLU A 485 65.42 8.02 -22.81
N ALA A 486 65.54 8.25 -21.50
CA ALA A 486 66.32 9.34 -20.93
C ALA A 486 67.83 9.22 -21.23
N CYS A 487 68.46 10.29 -21.70
CA CYS A 487 69.91 10.32 -21.91
C CYS A 487 70.64 10.43 -20.57
N GLN A 488 71.16 9.30 -20.08
CA GLN A 488 71.80 9.16 -18.77
C GLN A 488 73.07 10.02 -18.58
N GLU A 489 73.67 10.51 -19.67
CA GLU A 489 74.91 11.30 -19.67
C GLU A 489 74.66 12.78 -20.07
N CYS A 490 73.44 13.13 -20.47
CA CYS A 490 73.06 14.49 -20.87
C CYS A 490 72.66 15.36 -19.67
N THR A 491 72.72 16.68 -19.82
CA THR A 491 72.26 17.65 -18.81
C THR A 491 71.43 18.75 -19.46
N SER A 492 70.60 19.47 -18.69
CA SER A 492 69.80 20.57 -19.21
C SER A 492 70.69 21.75 -19.60
N HIS A 493 70.55 22.22 -20.85
CA HIS A 493 71.38 23.30 -21.38
C HIS A 493 70.98 24.64 -20.76
N ASN A 494 71.92 25.38 -20.18
CA ASN A 494 71.65 26.71 -19.66
C ASN A 494 71.75 27.76 -20.78
N THR A 495 70.70 28.53 -21.00
CA THR A 495 70.65 29.54 -22.10
C THR A 495 71.14 30.92 -21.69
N ASP A 496 71.38 31.19 -20.40
CA ASP A 496 71.91 32.47 -19.91
C ASP A 496 73.45 32.50 -19.93
N LEU A 497 74.11 31.34 -19.96
CA LEU A 497 75.56 31.19 -20.05
C LEU A 497 76.09 31.36 -21.49
N VAL A 498 75.73 32.48 -22.12
CA VAL A 498 76.34 32.91 -23.38
C VAL A 498 77.74 33.48 -23.09
N GLU A 499 78.74 33.11 -23.90
CA GLU A 499 80.15 33.58 -23.87
C GLU A 499 81.08 33.07 -22.74
N ILE A 500 81.08 31.76 -22.41
CA ILE A 500 82.26 31.09 -21.82
C ILE A 500 82.62 29.82 -22.61
N ASP A 501 83.93 29.59 -22.83
CA ASP A 501 84.48 28.54 -23.69
C ASP A 501 83.93 27.13 -23.43
N GLY A 502 83.62 26.39 -24.51
CA GLY A 502 83.44 24.93 -24.48
C GLY A 502 82.01 24.40 -24.64
N TYR A 503 81.10 25.16 -25.26
CA TYR A 503 79.75 24.66 -25.61
C TYR A 503 79.86 23.45 -26.55
N GLU A 504 79.44 22.26 -26.09
CA GLU A 504 79.17 21.13 -26.99
C GLU A 504 77.96 21.50 -27.87
N GLU A 505 78.02 21.22 -29.17
CA GLU A 505 76.87 21.43 -30.06
C GLU A 505 75.71 20.56 -29.56
N SER A 506 74.66 21.19 -29.05
CA SER A 506 73.40 20.51 -28.73
C SER A 506 72.90 19.83 -29.99
N CYS A 507 72.59 18.53 -29.90
CA CYS A 507 72.37 17.59 -31.00
C CYS A 507 73.66 17.14 -31.71
N GLY A 508 74.68 16.82 -30.91
CA GLY A 508 76.01 16.36 -31.36
C GLY A 508 76.07 14.89 -31.81
N THR A 509 77.19 14.50 -32.44
CA THR A 509 77.34 13.21 -33.14
C THR A 509 77.65 11.99 -32.24
N GLN A 510 77.08 11.91 -31.05
CA GLN A 510 77.26 10.77 -30.11
C GLN A 510 76.07 9.79 -30.18
N ASP A 511 76.23 8.60 -29.58
CA ASP A 511 75.15 7.63 -29.37
C ASP A 511 74.12 8.18 -28.35
N ARG A 512 73.23 9.06 -28.82
CA ARG A 512 72.07 9.56 -28.06
C ARG A 512 70.89 8.59 -28.21
N PRO A 513 70.03 8.42 -27.18
CA PRO A 513 68.79 7.68 -27.33
C PRO A 513 67.94 8.26 -28.48
N SER A 514 67.50 7.40 -29.40
CA SER A 514 66.66 7.81 -30.53
C SER A 514 65.62 6.75 -30.89
N ILE A 515 64.61 7.16 -31.67
CA ILE A 515 63.68 6.25 -32.33
C ILE A 515 63.46 6.65 -33.78
N THR A 516 63.39 5.66 -34.68
CA THR A 516 62.95 5.87 -36.07
C THR A 516 61.51 5.42 -36.23
N LEU A 517 60.58 6.38 -36.29
CA LEU A 517 59.21 6.13 -36.70
C LEU A 517 59.15 5.87 -38.21
N LYS A 518 58.27 4.95 -38.62
CA LYS A 518 57.90 4.73 -40.03
C LYS A 518 56.44 5.09 -40.16
N LEU A 519 56.15 6.11 -40.96
CA LEU A 519 54.83 6.73 -41.04
C LEU A 519 54.34 6.78 -42.50
N GLU A 520 53.03 6.82 -42.66
CA GLU A 520 52.37 7.13 -43.93
C GLU A 520 52.56 8.63 -44.31
N PRO A 521 52.50 9.00 -45.59
CA PRO A 521 52.62 10.40 -46.01
C PRO A 521 51.36 11.21 -45.67
N GLY A 522 51.50 12.37 -45.02
CA GLY A 522 50.36 13.24 -44.73
C GLY A 522 50.64 14.38 -43.76
N ALA A 523 49.56 14.94 -43.20
CA ALA A 523 49.61 15.91 -42.12
C ALA A 523 49.34 15.22 -40.78
N TYR A 524 50.20 15.46 -39.79
CA TYR A 524 50.07 14.92 -38.44
C TYR A 524 49.99 16.05 -37.43
N ASP A 525 49.03 15.97 -36.52
CA ASP A 525 49.04 16.76 -35.30
C ASP A 525 49.90 16.05 -34.25
N VAL A 526 50.84 16.78 -33.65
CA VAL A 526 51.94 16.23 -32.84
C VAL A 526 52.08 16.99 -31.54
N VAL A 527 52.37 16.24 -30.47
CA VAL A 527 52.80 16.75 -29.17
C VAL A 527 54.05 15.98 -28.72
N ILE A 528 55.05 16.69 -28.21
CA ILE A 528 56.24 16.11 -27.56
C ILE A 528 56.27 16.59 -26.11
N ARG A 529 56.37 15.66 -25.15
CA ARG A 529 56.35 15.94 -23.70
C ARG A 529 57.34 15.08 -22.92
N ALA A 530 57.84 15.59 -21.79
CA ALA A 530 58.41 14.74 -20.75
C ALA A 530 57.25 14.09 -19.97
N PRO A 531 57.12 12.75 -19.91
CA PRO A 531 56.05 12.09 -19.14
C PRO A 531 56.43 11.86 -17.67
N SER A 532 57.62 12.34 -17.25
CA SER A 532 58.21 12.14 -15.91
C SER A 532 58.44 13.45 -15.15
N ASP A 533 58.40 14.59 -15.83
CA ASP A 533 58.55 15.95 -15.29
C ASP A 533 57.47 16.85 -15.89
N ASP A 534 56.53 17.31 -15.04
CA ASP A 534 55.43 18.20 -15.42
C ASP A 534 55.82 19.70 -15.42
N THR A 535 57.07 20.02 -15.05
CA THR A 535 57.61 21.38 -15.12
C THR A 535 58.20 21.74 -16.49
N VAL A 536 58.38 20.74 -17.38
CA VAL A 536 58.82 20.92 -18.77
C VAL A 536 57.60 21.15 -19.66
N PRO A 537 57.41 22.34 -20.28
CA PRO A 537 56.28 22.59 -21.16
C PRO A 537 56.27 21.64 -22.36
N PRO A 538 55.11 21.05 -22.71
CA PRO A 538 55.02 20.23 -23.92
C PRO A 538 55.17 21.09 -25.17
N LEU A 539 55.85 20.57 -26.19
CA LEU A 539 55.90 21.16 -27.52
C LEU A 539 54.67 20.70 -28.31
N SER A 540 53.92 21.60 -28.94
CA SER A 540 52.77 21.24 -29.79
C SER A 540 52.77 21.91 -31.16
N GLY A 541 52.36 21.18 -32.19
CA GLY A 541 52.37 21.68 -33.57
C GLY A 541 51.86 20.67 -34.60
N THR A 542 51.94 21.02 -35.88
CA THR A 542 51.48 20.18 -37.00
C THR A 542 52.64 19.92 -37.96
N TRP A 543 52.89 18.64 -38.26
CA TRP A 543 53.92 18.18 -39.18
C TRP A 543 53.33 17.87 -40.56
N HIS A 544 54.09 18.14 -41.62
CA HIS A 544 53.72 17.84 -43.00
C HIS A 544 54.78 16.95 -43.64
N LEU A 545 54.46 15.67 -43.77
CA LEU A 545 55.40 14.59 -44.07
C LEU A 545 55.24 14.10 -45.52
N ALA A 546 56.27 14.28 -46.33
CA ALA A 546 56.28 13.98 -47.76
C ALA A 546 56.81 12.56 -48.06
N SER A 547 56.10 11.83 -48.94
CA SER A 547 56.47 10.45 -49.31
C SER A 547 57.87 10.37 -49.93
N GLY A 548 58.67 9.38 -49.50
CA GLY A 548 60.06 9.21 -49.94
C GLY A 548 61.05 10.21 -49.30
N THR A 549 60.62 10.95 -48.28
CA THR A 549 61.47 11.89 -47.53
C THR A 549 61.82 11.29 -46.17
N GLY A 550 63.10 11.39 -45.79
CA GLY A 550 63.54 11.15 -44.42
C GLY A 550 63.44 12.45 -43.64
N TYR A 551 63.18 12.35 -42.35
CA TYR A 551 63.20 13.47 -41.42
C TYR A 551 64.05 13.07 -40.21
N SER A 552 64.76 14.02 -39.62
CA SER A 552 65.49 13.81 -38.36
C SER A 552 65.46 15.11 -37.58
N ASP A 553 65.12 15.05 -36.29
CA ASP A 553 65.09 16.17 -35.36
C ASP A 553 65.56 15.70 -33.99
N CYS A 554 66.03 16.64 -33.17
CA CYS A 554 66.62 16.37 -31.86
C CYS A 554 66.14 17.38 -30.84
N TYR A 555 65.84 16.90 -29.63
CA TYR A 555 65.22 17.68 -28.57
C TYR A 555 66.03 17.59 -27.27
N TYR A 556 66.17 18.73 -26.59
CA TYR A 556 66.90 18.90 -25.34
C TYR A 556 66.16 19.89 -24.44
N ILE A 557 66.32 19.77 -23.12
CA ILE A 557 65.70 20.69 -22.16
C ILE A 557 66.62 21.88 -21.94
N THR A 558 66.09 23.09 -22.09
CA THR A 558 66.77 24.35 -21.73
C THR A 558 66.37 24.84 -20.35
N SER A 559 67.27 25.55 -19.68
CA SER A 559 67.00 26.21 -18.40
C SER A 559 67.46 27.67 -18.39
N THR A 560 66.57 28.56 -17.95
CA THR A 560 66.85 29.97 -17.64
C THR A 560 66.80 30.19 -16.13
N PHE A 561 67.76 30.93 -15.57
CA PHE A 561 67.70 31.38 -14.19
C PHE A 561 66.63 32.47 -14.03
N GLY A 562 65.48 32.08 -13.47
CA GLY A 562 64.44 33.01 -13.05
C GLY A 562 64.93 33.96 -11.96
N TYR A 563 65.44 35.13 -12.36
CA TYR A 563 65.69 36.27 -11.47
C TYR A 563 64.36 36.85 -10.98
N GLY A 564 63.78 36.22 -9.95
CA GLY A 564 62.60 36.71 -9.25
C GLY A 564 62.82 38.08 -8.60
N VAL A 565 61.83 38.96 -8.76
CA VAL A 565 61.73 40.32 -8.19
C VAL A 565 60.38 40.52 -7.52
#